data_AF-A0A8B3LN15-F1
#
_entry.id   AF-A0A8B3LN15-F1
#
_cell.length_a   1.000
_cell.length_b   1.000
_cell.length_c   1.000
_cell.angle_alpha   90.00
_cell.angle_beta   90.00
_cell.angle_gamma   90.00
#
_symmetry.space_group_name_H-M   'P 1'
#
loop_
_entity.id
_entity.type
_entity.pdbx_description
1 polymer ?
#
loop_
_entity_poly.entity_id
_entity_poly.type
_entity_poly.pdbx_seq_one_letter_code
_entity_poly.pdbx_strand_id
1 'polypeptide(L)'
;MPEPLRLQGISASAGYAEGPLFDLDQTVGSYVGKETADDEKAALEAAIGIATGRLTAMIGMAEGDAADILEFQIAMLQDDALSSPAFAAIRTGLPADTAWRQAGA
;
A
#
# COMPACT_ATOMS: atom_id res chain seq x y z
N MET A 1 35.15 16.89 18.28
CA MET A 1 33.79 16.33 18.14
C MET A 1 33.04 17.25 17.21
N PRO A 2 32.50 16.76 16.08
CA PRO A 2 31.64 17.58 15.24
C PRO A 2 30.39 18.00 16.01
N GLU A 3 29.86 19.17 15.71
CA GLU A 3 28.60 19.65 16.29
C GLU A 3 27.43 18.73 15.84
N PRO A 4 26.42 18.48 16.70
CA PRO A 4 25.25 17.72 16.31
C PRO A 4 24.52 18.40 15.14
N LEU A 5 24.07 17.61 14.15
CA LEU A 5 23.24 18.11 13.07
C LEU A 5 21.95 18.72 13.64
N ARG A 6 21.68 19.99 13.31
CA ARG A 6 20.45 20.69 13.67
C ARG A 6 19.61 20.93 12.41
N LEU A 7 18.41 20.39 12.38
CA LEU A 7 17.45 20.57 11.29
C LEU A 7 16.25 21.39 11.79
N GLN A 8 15.73 22.26 10.94
CA GLN A 8 14.54 23.06 11.23
C GLN A 8 13.50 22.84 10.12
N GLY A 9 12.24 22.65 10.50
CA GLY A 9 11.12 22.38 9.59
C GLY A 9 9.80 22.96 10.09
N ILE A 10 8.71 22.59 9.44
CA ILE A 10 7.34 22.97 9.83
C ILE A 10 6.80 21.95 10.83
N SER A 11 6.30 22.41 11.98
CA SER A 11 5.69 21.54 12.99
C SER A 11 4.35 21.02 12.48
N ALA A 12 4.24 19.69 12.30
CA ALA A 12 3.00 19.03 11.91
C ALA A 12 2.10 18.67 13.12
N SER A 13 2.69 18.54 14.31
CA SER A 13 1.99 18.28 15.57
C SER A 13 2.77 18.89 16.74
N ALA A 14 2.04 19.25 17.80
CA ALA A 14 2.62 19.74 19.04
C ALA A 14 3.19 18.57 19.87
N GLY A 15 4.30 18.82 20.57
CA GLY A 15 4.89 17.85 21.50
C GLY A 15 6.42 17.81 21.44
N TYR A 16 7.02 16.95 22.26
CA TYR A 16 8.44 16.64 22.28
C TYR A 16 8.62 15.12 22.29
N ALA A 17 9.50 14.61 21.44
CA ALA A 17 9.86 13.19 21.37
C ALA A 17 11.39 13.07 21.34
N GLU A 18 11.92 12.14 22.13
CA GLU A 18 13.34 11.81 22.19
C GLU A 18 13.49 10.28 22.16
N GLY A 19 14.41 9.79 21.35
CA GLY A 19 14.63 8.36 21.18
C GLY A 19 15.49 8.05 19.95
N PRO A 20 15.75 6.76 19.69
CA PRO A 20 16.44 6.35 18.47
C PRO A 20 15.62 6.73 17.23
N LEU A 21 16.32 7.19 16.19
CA LEU A 21 15.75 7.38 14.87
C LEU A 21 15.70 6.03 14.16
N PHE A 22 14.51 5.63 13.71
CA PHE A 22 14.34 4.49 12.82
C PHE A 22 14.05 5.00 11.41
N ASP A 23 14.89 4.60 10.46
CA ASP A 23 14.62 4.84 9.06
C ASP A 23 13.54 3.87 8.58
N LEU A 24 12.42 4.41 8.12
CA LEU A 24 11.36 3.63 7.50
C LEU A 24 11.74 3.45 6.03
N ASP A 25 12.75 2.62 5.79
CA ASP A 25 13.22 2.30 4.45
C ASP A 25 12.06 1.73 3.63
N GLN A 26 11.92 2.15 2.36
CA GLN A 26 10.91 1.59 1.48
C GLN A 26 11.18 0.10 1.34
N THR A 27 10.29 -0.73 1.89
CA THR A 27 10.30 -2.15 1.60
C THR A 27 9.94 -2.30 0.13
N VAL A 28 10.98 -2.42 -0.72
CA VAL A 28 10.80 -2.85 -2.11
C VAL A 28 10.38 -4.30 -2.02
N GLY A 29 9.07 -4.54 -1.95
CA GLY A 29 8.52 -5.88 -2.03
C GLY A 29 8.94 -6.48 -3.38
N SER A 30 9.79 -7.51 -3.34
CA SER A 30 10.07 -8.29 -4.54
C SER A 30 8.93 -9.29 -4.74
N TYR A 31 8.30 -9.20 -5.91
CA TYR A 31 7.29 -10.17 -6.31
C TYR A 31 7.96 -11.27 -7.12
N VAL A 32 7.66 -12.52 -6.79
CA VAL A 32 8.06 -13.69 -7.59
C VAL A 32 6.85 -14.09 -8.42
N GLY A 33 6.96 -13.90 -9.73
CA GLY A 33 5.92 -14.24 -10.69
C GLY A 33 5.52 -15.71 -10.60
N LYS A 34 4.28 -15.98 -10.98
CA LYS A 34 3.70 -17.32 -11.11
C LYS A 34 3.90 -17.85 -12.51
N GLU A 35 3.68 -19.16 -12.67
CA GLU A 35 3.86 -19.82 -13.95
C GLU A 35 2.72 -19.54 -14.93
N THR A 36 1.51 -19.29 -14.42
CA THR A 36 0.31 -19.11 -15.26
C THR A 36 -0.39 -17.78 -14.97
N ALA A 37 -1.11 -17.27 -15.98
CA ALA A 37 -1.93 -16.07 -15.84
C ALA A 37 -3.07 -16.25 -14.83
N ASP A 38 -3.60 -17.46 -14.68
CA ASP A 38 -4.64 -17.77 -13.69
C ASP A 38 -4.06 -17.71 -12.26
N ASP A 39 -2.86 -18.22 -12.05
CA ASP A 39 -2.15 -18.10 -10.77
C ASP A 39 -1.80 -16.64 -10.45
N GLU A 40 -1.40 -15.85 -11.44
CA GLU A 40 -1.15 -14.41 -11.28
C GLU A 40 -2.43 -13.65 -10.91
N LYS A 41 -3.56 -13.97 -11.56
CA LYS A 41 -4.87 -13.39 -11.24
C LYS A 41 -5.27 -13.72 -9.80
N ALA A 42 -5.16 -14.99 -9.41
CA ALA A 42 -5.48 -15.43 -8.06
C ALA A 42 -4.57 -14.78 -7.00
N ALA A 43 -3.28 -14.59 -7.32
CA ALA A 43 -2.35 -13.89 -6.45
C ALA A 43 -2.75 -12.42 -6.23
N LEU A 44 -3.20 -11.72 -7.30
CA LEU A 44 -3.68 -10.34 -7.20
C LEU A 44 -4.99 -10.25 -6.40
N GLU A 45 -5.95 -11.13 -6.65
CA GLU A 45 -7.21 -11.19 -5.88
C GLU A 45 -6.93 -11.42 -4.38
N ALA A 46 -6.03 -12.35 -4.06
CA ALA A 46 -5.62 -12.61 -2.68
C ALA A 46 -4.94 -11.39 -2.05
N ALA A 47 -4.08 -10.68 -2.79
CA ALA A 47 -3.42 -9.47 -2.31
C ALA A 47 -4.42 -8.34 -2.02
N ILE A 48 -5.41 -8.11 -2.89
CA ILE A 48 -6.48 -7.13 -2.69
C ILE A 48 -7.31 -7.50 -1.44
N GLY A 49 -7.64 -8.78 -1.28
CA GLY A 49 -8.35 -9.27 -0.09
C GLY A 49 -7.57 -9.06 1.21
N ILE A 50 -6.26 -9.36 1.21
CA ILE A 50 -5.37 -9.12 2.35
C ILE A 50 -5.28 -7.63 2.67
N ALA A 51 -5.09 -6.78 1.65
CA ALA A 51 -5.02 -5.33 1.83
C ALA A 51 -6.32 -4.78 2.43
N THR A 52 -7.46 -5.17 1.87
CA THR A 52 -8.78 -4.79 2.37
C THR A 52 -8.97 -5.20 3.83
N GLY A 53 -8.66 -6.46 4.18
CA GLY A 53 -8.77 -6.93 5.56
C GLY A 53 -7.87 -6.18 6.54
N ARG A 54 -6.66 -5.79 6.12
CA ARG A 54 -5.76 -4.95 6.93
C ARG A 54 -6.31 -3.54 7.12
N LEU A 55 -6.85 -2.92 6.08
CA LEU A 55 -7.49 -1.61 6.16
C LEU A 55 -8.71 -1.66 7.11
N THR A 56 -9.54 -2.69 7.02
CA THR A 56 -10.68 -2.90 7.94
C THR A 56 -10.23 -2.99 9.39
N ALA A 57 -9.14 -3.71 9.67
CA ALA A 57 -8.59 -3.79 11.03
C ALA A 57 -8.08 -2.43 11.54
N MET A 58 -7.51 -1.59 10.66
CA MET A 58 -7.04 -0.25 11.03
C MET A 58 -8.18 0.74 11.31
N ILE A 59 -9.32 0.61 10.63
CA ILE A 59 -10.51 1.45 10.91
C ILE A 59 -10.91 1.35 12.38
N GLY A 60 -10.86 0.15 12.97
CA GLY A 60 -11.21 -0.05 14.39
C GLY A 60 -10.30 0.68 15.39
N MET A 61 -9.13 1.18 14.93
CA MET A 61 -8.17 1.94 15.75
C MET A 61 -8.05 3.40 15.30
N ALA A 62 -8.77 3.81 14.24
CA ALA A 62 -8.67 5.14 13.67
C ALA A 62 -9.55 6.13 14.44
N GLU A 63 -9.09 7.38 14.53
CA GLU A 63 -9.82 8.48 15.15
C GLU A 63 -10.10 9.59 14.12
N GLY A 64 -11.24 10.26 14.25
CA GLY A 64 -11.66 11.34 13.35
C GLY A 64 -11.73 10.90 11.89
N ASP A 65 -11.38 11.81 10.98
CA ASP A 65 -11.47 11.62 9.52
C ASP A 65 -10.58 10.50 8.97
N ALA A 66 -9.67 9.94 9.79
CA ALA A 66 -8.81 8.83 9.36
C ALA A 66 -9.62 7.56 9.04
N ALA A 67 -10.71 7.30 9.78
CA ALA A 67 -11.60 6.18 9.50
C ALA A 67 -12.27 6.33 8.12
N ASP A 68 -12.81 7.53 7.84
CA ASP A 68 -13.47 7.85 6.58
C ASP A 68 -12.51 7.71 5.38
N ILE A 69 -11.25 8.13 5.53
CA ILE A 69 -10.22 7.96 4.50
C ILE A 69 -9.95 6.47 4.23
N LEU A 70 -9.83 5.65 5.28
CA LEU A 70 -9.60 4.21 5.14
C LEU A 70 -10.81 3.50 4.50
N GLU A 71 -12.03 3.91 4.84
CA GLU A 71 -13.26 3.40 4.21
C GLU A 71 -13.30 3.73 2.71
N PHE A 72 -12.93 4.96 2.33
CA PHE A 72 -12.81 5.34 0.93
C PHE A 72 -11.78 4.48 0.18
N GLN A 73 -10.63 4.19 0.80
CA GLN A 73 -9.62 3.32 0.21
C GLN A 73 -10.12 1.87 0.01
N ILE A 74 -10.89 1.34 0.96
CA ILE A 74 -11.54 0.03 0.83
C ILE A 74 -12.53 0.04 -0.33
N ALA A 75 -13.39 1.06 -0.43
CA ALA A 75 -14.36 1.19 -1.52
C ALA A 75 -13.66 1.24 -2.89
N MET A 76 -12.52 1.94 -2.99
CA MET A 76 -11.72 1.98 -4.21
C MET A 76 -11.12 0.61 -4.58
N LEU A 77 -10.61 -0.14 -3.59
CA LEU A 77 -10.08 -1.50 -3.81
C LEU A 77 -11.15 -2.52 -4.21
N GLN A 78 -12.40 -2.30 -3.79
CA GLN A 78 -13.55 -3.14 -4.14
C GLN A 78 -14.18 -2.78 -5.50
N ASP A 79 -13.78 -1.66 -6.09
CA ASP A 79 -14.24 -1.27 -7.42
C ASP A 79 -13.53 -2.10 -8.50
N ASP A 80 -14.31 -2.90 -9.23
CA ASP A 80 -13.82 -3.72 -10.35
C ASP A 80 -13.15 -2.86 -11.44
N ALA A 81 -13.49 -1.57 -11.57
CA ALA A 81 -12.85 -0.67 -12.51
C ALA A 81 -11.37 -0.45 -12.20
N LEU A 82 -10.96 -0.56 -10.93
CA LEU A 82 -9.56 -0.45 -10.51
C LEU A 82 -8.76 -1.70 -10.92
N SER A 83 -9.33 -2.89 -10.71
CA SER A 83 -8.62 -4.17 -10.90
C SER A 83 -8.71 -4.72 -12.33
N SER A 84 -9.76 -4.37 -13.08
CA SER A 84 -10.00 -4.86 -14.45
C SER A 84 -8.84 -4.62 -15.43
N PRO A 85 -8.19 -3.44 -15.47
CA PRO A 85 -7.04 -3.21 -16.33
C PRO A 85 -5.84 -4.09 -15.97
N ALA A 86 -5.61 -4.32 -14.67
CA ALA A 86 -4.55 -5.22 -14.20
C ALA A 86 -4.84 -6.68 -14.61
N PHE A 87 -6.08 -7.15 -14.45
CA PHE A 87 -6.47 -8.49 -14.92
C PHE A 87 -6.36 -8.63 -16.44
N ALA A 88 -6.66 -7.58 -17.21
CA ALA A 88 -6.44 -7.60 -18.65
C ALA A 88 -4.96 -7.73 -19.00
N ALA A 89 -4.08 -6.99 -18.31
CA ALA A 89 -2.63 -7.06 -18.47
C ALA A 89 -2.07 -8.45 -18.08
N ILE A 90 -2.54 -9.04 -16.99
CA ILE A 90 -2.14 -10.39 -16.55
C ILE A 90 -2.44 -11.43 -17.63
N ARG A 91 -3.61 -11.37 -18.28
CA ARG A 91 -3.95 -12.27 -19.39
C ARG A 91 -3.01 -12.16 -20.59
N THR A 92 -2.27 -11.06 -20.72
CA THR A 92 -1.22 -10.88 -21.76
C THR A 92 0.15 -11.42 -21.34
N GLY A 93 0.27 -11.99 -20.13
CA GLY A 93 1.51 -12.58 -19.59
C GLY A 93 2.31 -11.67 -18.68
N LEU A 94 1.75 -10.53 -18.24
CA LEU A 94 2.42 -9.68 -17.26
C LEU A 94 2.26 -10.26 -15.84
N PRO A 95 3.33 -10.28 -15.02
CA PRO A 95 3.22 -10.60 -13.60
C PRO A 95 2.28 -9.63 -12.87
N ALA A 96 1.60 -10.11 -11.83
CA ALA A 96 0.58 -9.33 -11.12
C ALA A 96 1.08 -7.99 -10.58
N ASP A 97 2.30 -7.93 -10.04
CA ASP A 97 2.87 -6.70 -9.48
C ASP A 97 3.09 -5.62 -10.54
N THR A 98 3.53 -6.03 -11.72
CA THR A 98 3.78 -5.15 -12.86
C THR A 98 2.47 -4.69 -13.47
N ALA A 99 1.52 -5.62 -13.65
CA ALA A 99 0.18 -5.33 -14.14
C ALA A 99 -0.56 -4.33 -13.23
N TRP A 100 -0.46 -4.49 -11.91
CA TRP A 100 -1.06 -3.59 -10.92
C TRP A 100 -0.48 -2.17 -11.01
N ARG A 101 0.85 -2.03 -11.00
CA ARG A 101 1.51 -0.71 -11.11
C ARG A 101 1.21 0.00 -12.43
N GLN A 102 1.08 -0.76 -13.52
CA GLN A 102 0.77 -0.18 -14.85
C GLN A 102 -0.71 0.21 -15.00
N ALA A 103 -1.62 -0.45 -14.27
CA ALA A 103 -3.03 -0.11 -14.26
C ALA A 103 -3.32 1.25 -13.60
N GLY A 104 -2.34 1.85 -12.93
CA GLY A 104 -2.47 3.15 -12.27
C GLY A 104 -3.00 3.06 -10.84
N ALA A 105 -2.87 1.88 -10.21
CA ALA A 105 -3.13 1.68 -8.79
C ALA A 105 -1.91 1.96 -7.91
#